data_AF-A0A7X8USZ6-F1
#
_entry.id   AF-A0A7X8USZ6-F1
#
_cell.length_a   1.000
_cell.length_b   1.000
_cell.length_c   1.000
_cell.angle_alpha   90.00
_cell.angle_beta   90.00
_cell.angle_gamma   90.00
#
_symmetry.space_group_name_H-M   'P 1'
#
loop_
_entity.id
_entity.type
_entity.pdbx_description
1 polymer ?
#
loop_
_entity_poly.entity_id
_entity_poly.type
_entity_poly.pdbx_seq_one_letter_code
_entity_poly.pdbx_strand_id
1 'polypeptide(L)'
;MDQVKVGFRGTDLRPALICDNVEGLVLDRFSADRAEGGLPPIRLVNTRGAFLRGRPPTENLLPFVSIAGPNTNNLILDPMLMIAGQKTLDIGENVPPDAVYHSAGR
;
A
#
# COMPACT_ATOMS: atom_id res chain seq x y z
N MET A 1 -0.66 27.42 -33.73
CA MET A 1 -1.48 26.70 -32.73
C MET A 1 -0.58 26.48 -31.54
N ASP A 2 -0.78 27.25 -30.47
CA ASP A 2 0.07 27.12 -29.28
C ASP A 2 -0.35 25.89 -28.48
N GLN A 3 0.62 25.03 -28.21
CA GLN A 3 0.40 23.78 -27.51
C GLN A 3 0.42 24.08 -26.00
N VAL A 4 -0.75 24.17 -25.39
CA VAL A 4 -0.87 24.28 -23.94
C VAL A 4 -0.50 22.94 -23.31
N LYS A 5 0.59 22.91 -22.53
CA LYS A 5 0.97 21.74 -21.71
C LYS A 5 0.50 21.97 -20.29
N VAL A 6 -0.32 21.04 -19.79
CA VAL A 6 -0.74 21.00 -18.39
C VAL A 6 0.07 19.93 -17.69
N GLY A 7 0.64 20.27 -16.53
CA GLY A 7 1.43 19.37 -15.70
C GLY A 7 1.41 19.81 -14.25
N PHE A 8 1.87 18.94 -13.36
CA PHE A 8 2.05 19.28 -11.95
C PHE A 8 3.23 20.25 -11.78
N ARG A 9 3.15 21.14 -10.80
CA ARG A 9 4.23 22.08 -10.44
C ARG A 9 5.51 21.36 -9.96
N GLY A 10 5.38 20.11 -9.52
CA GLY A 10 6.50 19.27 -9.08
C GLY A 10 6.06 17.81 -8.96
N THR A 11 6.99 16.96 -8.54
CA THR A 11 6.76 15.53 -8.34
C THR A 11 5.70 15.27 -7.26
N ASP A 12 4.73 14.40 -7.54
CA ASP A 12 3.72 13.99 -6.56
C ASP A 12 4.31 12.95 -5.61
N LEU A 13 4.37 13.29 -4.32
CA LEU A 13 4.91 12.45 -3.26
C LEU A 13 3.81 11.82 -2.39
N ARG A 14 2.55 12.08 -2.71
CA ARG A 14 1.41 11.61 -1.92
C ARG A 14 1.18 10.11 -2.15
N PRO A 15 0.59 9.42 -1.17
CA PRO A 15 0.06 8.08 -1.39
C PRO A 15 -1.00 8.09 -2.48
N ALA A 16 -1.06 7.02 -3.26
CA ALA A 16 -2.09 6.82 -4.25
C ALA A 16 -3.45 6.47 -3.60
N LEU A 17 -3.41 5.74 -2.48
CA LEU A 17 -4.59 5.30 -1.76
C LEU A 17 -4.38 5.39 -0.25
N ILE A 18 -5.34 6.01 0.43
CA ILE A 18 -5.42 6.08 1.89
C ILE A 18 -6.77 5.52 2.31
N CYS A 19 -6.76 4.50 3.15
CA CYS A 19 -7.94 3.91 3.77
C CYS A 19 -7.84 4.12 5.27
N ASP A 20 -8.63 5.06 5.81
CA ASP A 20 -8.68 5.36 7.25
C ASP A 20 -10.04 4.95 7.81
N ASN A 21 -10.03 4.08 8.82
CA ASN A 21 -11.21 3.52 9.46
C ASN A 21 -12.19 2.82 8.48
N VAL A 22 -11.63 2.19 7.44
CA VAL A 22 -12.38 1.45 6.42
C VAL A 22 -12.56 -0.01 6.80
N GLU A 23 -13.68 -0.60 6.44
CA GLU A 23 -13.97 -2.02 6.64
C GLU A 23 -14.41 -2.69 5.33
N GLY A 24 -13.99 -3.94 5.11
CA GLY A 24 -14.41 -4.74 3.95
C GLY A 24 -13.76 -4.32 2.63
N LEU A 25 -12.52 -3.85 2.66
CA LEU A 25 -11.80 -3.40 1.47
C LEU A 25 -11.30 -4.58 0.63
N VAL A 26 -11.58 -4.58 -0.67
CA VAL A 26 -10.95 -5.50 -1.63
C VAL A 26 -10.19 -4.67 -2.67
N LEU A 27 -8.88 -4.85 -2.71
CA LEU A 27 -8.01 -4.31 -3.75
C LEU A 27 -7.45 -5.47 -4.57
N ASP A 28 -7.77 -5.51 -5.85
CA ASP A 28 -7.27 -6.52 -6.78
C ASP A 28 -6.51 -5.85 -7.92
N ARG A 29 -5.35 -6.42 -8.25
CA ARG A 29 -4.44 -5.95 -9.32
C ARG A 29 -4.07 -4.47 -9.20
N PHE A 30 -4.00 -3.94 -7.98
CA PHE A 30 -3.59 -2.56 -7.77
C PHE A 30 -2.13 -2.37 -8.21
N SER A 31 -1.89 -1.30 -8.94
CA SER A 31 -0.58 -0.86 -9.38
C SER A 31 -0.53 0.66 -9.26
N ALA A 32 0.55 1.17 -8.72
CA ALA A 32 0.80 2.60 -8.60
C ALA A 32 2.28 2.86 -8.76
N ASP A 33 2.61 3.89 -9.51
CA ASP A 33 3.95 4.44 -9.53
C ASP A 33 4.19 5.27 -8.26
N ARG A 34 5.43 5.29 -7.81
CA ARG A 34 5.89 6.11 -6.70
C ARG A 34 7.11 6.90 -7.15
N ALA A 35 7.15 8.16 -6.77
CA ALA A 35 8.34 8.97 -6.90
C ALA A 35 9.35 8.68 -5.78
N GLU A 36 10.64 8.82 -6.08
CA GLU A 36 11.70 8.76 -5.07
C GLU A 36 11.39 9.72 -3.90
N GLY A 37 11.54 9.23 -2.66
CA GLY A 37 11.19 9.98 -1.45
C GLY A 37 9.68 10.11 -1.17
N GLY A 38 8.81 9.61 -2.04
CA GLY A 38 7.35 9.61 -1.82
C GLY A 38 6.91 8.68 -0.68
N LEU A 39 5.68 8.80 -0.20
CA LEU A 39 5.12 7.87 0.78
C LEU A 39 4.75 6.51 0.17
N PRO A 40 4.58 5.44 0.98
CA PRO A 40 4.03 4.17 0.48
C PRO A 40 2.71 4.39 -0.27
N PRO A 41 2.54 3.83 -1.48
CA PRO A 41 1.37 4.10 -2.31
C PRO A 41 0.05 3.70 -1.66
N ILE A 42 0.04 2.65 -0.85
CA ILE A 42 -1.13 2.22 -0.09
C ILE A 42 -0.88 2.52 1.39
N ARG A 43 -1.82 3.24 2.02
CA ARG A 43 -1.84 3.46 3.47
C ARG A 43 -3.13 2.93 4.05
N LEU A 44 -3.02 1.97 4.97
CA LEU A 44 -4.14 1.40 5.71
C LEU A 44 -4.03 1.86 7.16
N VAL A 45 -5.02 2.60 7.65
CA VAL A 45 -5.09 3.09 9.02
C VAL A 45 -6.38 2.59 9.64
N ASN A 46 -6.30 1.88 10.77
CA ASN A 46 -7.47 1.29 11.44
C ASN A 46 -8.38 0.49 10.50
N THR A 47 -7.80 -0.13 9.47
CA THR A 47 -8.54 -0.83 8.43
C THR A 47 -8.88 -2.25 8.90
N ARG A 48 -10.09 -2.71 8.61
CA ARG A 48 -10.61 -4.00 9.07
C ARG A 48 -11.07 -4.86 7.89
N GLY A 49 -10.72 -6.14 7.90
CA GLY A 49 -11.22 -7.08 6.89
C GLY A 49 -10.86 -6.68 5.47
N ALA A 50 -9.58 -6.43 5.19
CA ALA A 50 -9.12 -6.08 3.86
C ALA A 50 -8.44 -7.26 3.15
N PHE A 51 -8.64 -7.36 1.83
CA PHE A 51 -7.91 -8.28 0.98
C PHE A 51 -7.15 -7.49 -0.09
N LEU A 52 -5.82 -7.63 -0.12
CA LEU A 52 -4.96 -6.92 -1.05
C LEU A 52 -4.23 -7.90 -1.96
N ARG A 53 -4.50 -7.79 -3.26
CA ARG A 53 -3.76 -8.47 -4.32
C ARG A 53 -3.18 -7.45 -5.29
N GLY A 54 -1.91 -7.63 -5.63
CA GLY A 54 -1.23 -6.76 -6.57
C GLY A 54 0.22 -7.17 -6.76
N ARG A 55 0.95 -6.33 -7.49
CA ARG A 55 2.38 -6.50 -7.71
C ARG A 55 3.07 -5.18 -7.36
N PRO A 56 4.05 -5.18 -6.44
CA PRO A 56 4.78 -3.97 -6.11
C PRO A 56 5.55 -3.52 -7.36
N PRO A 57 5.63 -2.22 -7.65
CA PRO A 57 6.55 -1.69 -8.63
C PRO A 57 7.98 -2.00 -8.16
N THR A 58 8.91 -2.13 -9.11
CA THR A 58 10.32 -2.51 -8.95
C THR A 58 10.99 -2.08 -7.64
N GLU A 59 11.97 -2.87 -7.20
CA GLU A 59 12.68 -2.88 -5.89
C GLU A 59 13.01 -1.52 -5.25
N ASN A 60 13.21 -0.45 -6.04
CA ASN A 60 13.62 0.87 -5.53
C ASN A 60 12.50 1.69 -4.87
N LEU A 61 11.26 1.20 -4.83
CA LEU A 61 10.09 1.97 -4.39
C LEU A 61 9.38 1.38 -3.17
N LEU A 62 10.12 0.68 -2.32
CA LEU A 62 9.61 0.09 -1.07
C LEU A 62 9.70 1.05 0.13
N PRO A 63 8.83 0.90 1.16
CA PRO A 63 7.72 -0.05 1.25
C PRO A 63 6.53 0.35 0.36
N PHE A 64 5.76 -0.65 -0.08
CA PHE A 64 4.61 -0.47 -0.97
C PHE A 64 3.29 -0.26 -0.22
N VAL A 65 3.18 -0.88 0.95
CA VAL A 65 2.01 -0.76 1.83
C VAL A 65 2.49 -0.31 3.21
N SER A 66 1.84 0.70 3.78
CA SER A 66 1.96 1.02 5.21
C SER A 66 0.66 0.70 5.93
N ILE A 67 0.78 0.16 7.14
CA ILE A 67 -0.31 -0.32 7.98
C ILE A 67 -0.14 0.31 9.35
N ALA A 68 -1.18 0.93 9.90
CA ALA A 68 -1.11 1.59 11.20
C ALA A 68 -2.43 1.54 11.99
N GLY A 69 -2.33 1.66 13.31
CA GLY A 69 -3.46 1.94 14.18
C GLY A 69 -4.05 0.72 14.90
N PRO A 70 -4.55 0.91 16.13
CA PRO A 70 -4.97 -0.16 17.04
C PRO A 70 -6.21 -0.93 16.61
N ASN A 71 -7.04 -0.36 15.75
CA ASN A 71 -8.27 -1.00 15.29
C ASN A 71 -8.07 -1.79 13.99
N THR A 72 -6.82 -2.06 13.62
CA THR A 72 -6.49 -2.85 12.43
C THR A 72 -6.68 -4.33 12.70
N ASN A 73 -7.42 -5.04 11.85
CA ASN A 73 -7.57 -6.49 11.96
C ASN A 73 -7.91 -7.13 10.60
N ASN A 74 -7.69 -8.44 10.48
CA ASN A 74 -8.13 -9.24 9.34
C ASN A 74 -7.64 -8.69 7.97
N LEU A 75 -6.38 -8.24 7.90
CA LEU A 75 -5.77 -7.85 6.64
C LEU A 75 -5.12 -9.07 5.98
N ILE A 76 -5.56 -9.42 4.80
CA ILE A 76 -5.02 -10.55 4.03
C ILE A 76 -4.26 -9.97 2.84
N LEU A 77 -2.96 -10.27 2.78
CA LEU A 77 -2.06 -9.81 1.75
C LEU A 77 -1.64 -10.96 0.84
N ASP A 78 -1.71 -10.73 -0.47
CA ASP A 78 -1.22 -11.68 -1.46
C ASP A 78 0.32 -11.81 -1.38
N PRO A 79 0.89 -13.03 -1.38
CA PRO A 79 2.33 -13.24 -1.37
C PRO A 79 3.09 -12.53 -2.48
N MET A 80 2.45 -12.24 -3.62
CA MET A 80 3.07 -11.47 -4.70
C MET A 80 3.34 -10.01 -4.33
N LEU A 81 2.76 -9.51 -3.24
CA LEU A 81 3.11 -8.22 -2.64
C LEU A 81 4.45 -8.25 -1.88
N MET A 82 5.01 -9.44 -1.65
CA MET A 82 6.27 -9.62 -0.95
C MET A 82 7.39 -9.86 -1.95
N ILE A 83 8.48 -9.10 -1.82
CA ILE A 83 9.73 -9.32 -2.55
C ILE A 83 10.71 -9.90 -1.53
N ALA A 84 11.25 -11.08 -1.82
CA ALA A 84 12.17 -11.78 -0.92
C ALA A 84 13.38 -10.89 -0.58
N GLY A 85 13.69 -10.78 0.71
CA GLY A 85 14.80 -9.97 1.20
C GLY A 85 14.53 -8.46 1.23
N GLN A 86 13.31 -8.00 0.93
CA GLN A 86 12.99 -6.57 0.93
C GLN A 86 11.83 -6.22 1.87
N LYS A 87 11.86 -5.00 2.41
CA LYS A 87 10.81 -4.48 3.31
C LYS A 87 9.63 -3.94 2.50
N THR A 88 8.75 -4.82 2.03
CA THR A 88 7.58 -4.43 1.22
C THR A 88 6.44 -3.83 2.02
N LEU A 89 6.38 -4.15 3.31
CA LEU A 89 5.37 -3.68 4.25
C LEU A 89 6.03 -2.80 5.33
N ASP A 90 5.36 -1.71 5.66
CA ASP A 90 5.67 -0.89 6.83
C ASP A 90 4.54 -1.02 7.84
N ILE A 91 4.76 -1.87 8.85
CA ILE A 91 3.79 -2.09 9.92
C ILE A 91 4.18 -1.14 11.06
N GLY A 92 3.35 -0.12 11.26
CA GLY A 92 3.54 0.92 12.26
C GLY A 92 3.15 0.49 13.67
N GLU A 93 3.39 1.39 14.61
CA GLU A 93 3.11 1.16 16.03
C GLU A 93 1.62 0.93 16.29
N ASN A 94 1.34 0.14 17.34
CA ASN A 94 0.01 -0.22 17.81
C ASN A 94 -0.83 -1.08 16.86
N VAL A 95 -0.29 -1.59 15.75
CA VAL A 95 -0.98 -2.63 14.98
C VAL A 95 -1.00 -3.94 15.80
N PRO A 96 -2.16 -4.58 16.01
CA PRO A 96 -2.21 -5.86 16.72
C PRO A 96 -1.36 -6.93 16.02
N PRO A 97 -0.66 -7.80 16.78
CA PRO A 97 0.32 -8.74 16.22
C PRO A 97 -0.29 -9.80 15.28
N ASP A 98 -1.59 -10.05 15.39
CA ASP A 98 -2.37 -10.99 14.59
C ASP A 98 -3.22 -10.30 13.51
N ALA A 99 -3.07 -8.99 13.31
CA ALA A 99 -3.92 -8.24 12.38
C ALA A 99 -3.65 -8.52 10.90
N VAL A 100 -2.48 -9.06 10.56
CA VAL A 100 -2.00 -9.22 9.17
C VAL A 100 -1.70 -10.68 8.88
N TYR A 101 -2.26 -11.17 7.78
CA TYR A 101 -2.16 -12.54 7.30
C TYR A 101 -1.67 -12.56 5.85
N HIS A 102 -1.01 -13.64 5.47
CA HIS A 102 -0.66 -13.91 4.08
C HIS A 102 -1.61 -14.97 3.52
N SER A 103 -2.17 -14.75 2.34
CA SER A 103 -2.95 -15.80 1.69
C SER A 103 -2.03 -16.94 1.27
N ALA A 104 -2.43 -18.19 1.51
CA ALA A 104 -1.72 -19.34 0.95
C ALA A 104 -1.68 -19.20 -0.57
N GLY A 105 -0.48 -19.12 -1.15
CA GLY A 105 -0.29 -19.04 -2.60
C GLY A 105 -0.97 -20.23 -3.28
N ARG A 106 -1.72 -19.97 -4.36
CA ARG A 106 -2.22 -21.01 -5.27
C ARG A 106 -1.21 -21.25 -6.38
#